data_AF-M7WEZ2-F1
#
_entry.id   AF-M7WEZ2-F1
#
_cell.length_a   1.000
_cell.length_b   1.000
_cell.length_c   1.000
_cell.angle_alpha   90.00
_cell.angle_beta   90.00
_cell.angle_gamma   90.00
#
_symmetry.space_group_name_H-M   'P 1'
#
loop_
_entity.id
_entity.type
_entity.pdbx_description
1 polymer ?
#
loop_
_entity_poly.entity_id
_entity_poly.type
_entity_poly.pdbx_seq_one_letter_code
_entity_poly.pdbx_strand_id
1 'polypeptide(L)'
;MKGILLLLFISFVFSKDLIATFTKDDDGNAVTFIKLEFEKCYRTSSINSFYLTHEGNSVTCTTYLASADCSGILSSSFTADLNDGKIKQLLCSTSGSKEQCSLEIKRAPRHNGFYSLFSDDSTCSHRDNTTRMYVTNKKYKCDIIKGYYCKYEEDDNVMFFDTYPNDKMKKDERISHTKSWNCDVCEKGIMYQCGAVSTVIVSVLFILAILF
;
A
#
# COMPACT_ATOMS: atom_id res chain seq x y z
N MET A 1 -16.37 11.31 32.41
CA MET A 1 -15.71 11.63 31.12
C MET A 1 -14.40 10.86 30.83
N LYS A 2 -13.84 10.04 31.74
CA LYS A 2 -12.60 9.27 31.45
C LYS A 2 -12.81 7.94 30.70
N GLY A 3 -14.01 7.35 30.75
CA GLY A 3 -14.31 6.07 30.10
C GLY A 3 -14.65 6.14 28.60
N ILE A 4 -15.18 7.28 28.12
CA ILE A 4 -15.58 7.45 26.71
C ILE A 4 -14.35 7.61 25.81
N LEU A 5 -13.29 8.25 26.30
CA LEU A 5 -12.04 8.41 25.56
C LEU A 5 -11.38 7.04 25.28
N LEU A 6 -11.37 6.13 26.25
CA LEU A 6 -10.74 4.81 26.12
C LEU A 6 -11.46 3.89 25.12
N LEU A 7 -12.79 3.99 25.04
CA LEU A 7 -13.60 3.21 24.09
C LEU A 7 -13.41 3.67 22.63
N LEU A 8 -13.27 4.98 22.41
CA LEU A 8 -12.91 5.52 21.09
C LEU A 8 -11.51 5.03 20.65
N PHE A 9 -10.54 4.96 21.56
CA PHE A 9 -9.21 4.42 21.25
C PHE A 9 -9.21 2.92 20.89
N ILE A 10 -10.11 2.11 21.46
CA ILE A 10 -10.17 0.67 21.15
C ILE A 10 -10.76 0.42 19.75
N SER A 11 -11.72 1.25 19.30
CA SER A 11 -12.28 1.14 17.94
C SER A 11 -11.30 1.54 16.83
N PHE A 12 -10.35 2.44 17.09
CA PHE A 12 -9.35 2.87 16.10
C PHE A 12 -8.19 1.87 15.91
N VAL A 13 -7.97 0.95 16.84
CA VAL A 13 -6.75 0.12 16.86
C VAL A 13 -6.82 -1.12 15.96
N PHE A 14 -7.98 -1.44 15.37
CA PHE A 14 -8.14 -2.65 14.54
C PHE A 14 -8.96 -2.47 13.25
N SER A 15 -8.91 -1.30 12.60
CA SER A 15 -9.46 -1.21 11.24
C SER A 15 -8.67 -2.14 10.33
N LYS A 16 -9.35 -3.12 9.72
CA LYS A 16 -8.78 -3.95 8.66
C LYS A 16 -8.80 -3.13 7.37
N ASP A 17 -7.78 -3.29 6.56
CA ASP A 17 -7.67 -2.67 5.26
C ASP A 17 -7.98 -3.70 4.18
N LEU A 18 -8.38 -3.24 3.00
CA LEU A 18 -8.35 -4.06 1.80
C LEU A 18 -6.91 -4.12 1.28
N ILE A 19 -6.34 -5.31 1.27
CA ILE A 19 -4.98 -5.58 0.81
C ILE A 19 -5.04 -6.31 -0.53
N ALA A 20 -4.48 -5.70 -1.57
CA ALA A 20 -4.22 -6.33 -2.85
C ALA A 20 -2.74 -6.71 -2.95
N THR A 21 -2.43 -8.00 -2.84
CA THR A 21 -1.04 -8.49 -2.86
C THR A 21 -0.65 -8.94 -4.25
N PHE A 22 0.44 -8.39 -4.78
CA PHE A 22 0.93 -8.64 -6.15
C PHE A 22 2.07 -9.65 -6.18
N THR A 23 2.96 -9.57 -5.20
CA THR A 23 4.10 -10.49 -5.08
C THR A 23 4.15 -11.04 -3.67
N LYS A 24 4.47 -12.33 -3.53
CA LYS A 24 4.61 -13.03 -2.25
C LYS A 24 6.00 -13.66 -2.12
N ASP A 25 6.47 -13.80 -0.89
CA ASP A 25 7.61 -14.67 -0.58
C ASP A 25 7.18 -16.16 -0.58
N ASP A 26 8.14 -17.06 -0.40
CA ASP A 26 7.89 -18.50 -0.41
C ASP A 26 6.96 -18.97 0.73
N ASP A 27 6.82 -18.15 1.79
CA ASP A 27 5.92 -18.39 2.93
C ASP A 27 4.51 -17.78 2.70
N GLY A 28 4.29 -17.14 1.54
CA GLY A 28 3.01 -16.51 1.20
C GLY A 28 2.79 -15.11 1.80
N ASN A 29 3.81 -14.50 2.40
CA ASN A 29 3.74 -13.13 2.90
C ASN A 29 3.86 -12.13 1.76
N ALA A 30 3.17 -10.99 1.86
CA ALA A 30 3.23 -9.93 0.86
C ALA A 30 4.62 -9.30 0.76
N VAL A 31 5.15 -9.22 -0.45
CA VAL A 31 6.36 -8.48 -0.82
C VAL A 31 5.99 -7.12 -1.38
N THR A 32 5.06 -7.09 -2.33
CA THR A 32 4.48 -5.88 -2.92
C THR A 32 2.96 -5.93 -2.81
N PHE A 33 2.34 -4.83 -2.39
CA PHE A 33 0.90 -4.77 -2.17
C PHE A 33 0.37 -3.34 -2.26
N ILE A 34 -0.92 -3.22 -2.57
CA ILE A 34 -1.69 -1.99 -2.33
C ILE A 34 -2.47 -2.16 -1.03
N LYS A 35 -2.55 -1.07 -0.26
CA LYS A 35 -3.39 -0.95 0.94
C LYS A 35 -4.47 0.09 0.70
N LEU A 36 -5.73 -0.28 0.87
CA LEU A 36 -6.87 0.63 0.82
C LEU A 36 -7.64 0.58 2.15
N GLU A 37 -7.67 1.72 2.84
CA GLU A 37 -8.48 1.94 4.02
C GLU A 37 -9.94 2.08 3.58
N PHE A 38 -10.84 1.39 4.27
CA PHE A 38 -12.27 1.59 4.05
C PHE A 38 -12.70 2.97 4.52
N GLU A 39 -13.78 3.45 3.94
CA GLU A 39 -14.38 4.76 4.23
C GLU A 39 -13.45 5.95 3.96
N LYS A 40 -12.41 5.73 3.17
CA LYS A 40 -11.49 6.75 2.69
C LYS A 40 -11.71 7.05 1.21
N CYS A 41 -11.70 8.32 0.86
CA CYS A 41 -11.72 8.75 -0.53
C CYS A 41 -10.32 8.72 -1.13
N TYR A 42 -10.17 7.97 -2.22
CA TYR A 42 -8.93 7.83 -2.98
C TYR A 42 -8.99 8.59 -4.30
N ARG A 43 -8.00 9.44 -4.51
CA ARG A 43 -7.78 10.19 -5.74
C ARG A 43 -7.12 9.29 -6.78
N THR A 44 -7.66 9.28 -7.99
CA THR A 44 -7.03 8.62 -9.16
C THR A 44 -6.61 9.63 -10.23
N SER A 45 -7.17 10.84 -10.19
CA SER A 45 -6.73 12.00 -10.96
C SER A 45 -7.23 13.29 -10.28
N SER A 46 -7.03 14.44 -10.92
CA SER A 46 -7.58 15.72 -10.46
C SER A 46 -9.12 15.80 -10.53
N ILE A 47 -9.77 14.89 -11.25
CA ILE A 47 -11.23 14.90 -11.46
C ILE A 47 -11.89 13.55 -11.16
N ASN A 48 -11.12 12.53 -10.81
CA ASN A 48 -11.64 11.19 -10.57
C ASN A 48 -11.21 10.71 -9.19
N SER A 49 -12.15 10.05 -8.52
CA SER A 49 -11.91 9.44 -7.22
C SER A 49 -12.76 8.19 -7.03
N PHE A 50 -12.37 7.37 -6.07
CA PHE A 50 -13.16 6.23 -5.63
C PHE A 50 -13.19 6.09 -4.12
N TYR A 51 -14.20 5.40 -3.64
CA TYR A 51 -14.50 5.18 -2.24
C TYR A 51 -14.89 3.73 -2.04
N LEU A 52 -14.38 3.13 -0.96
CA LEU A 52 -14.64 1.73 -0.65
C LEU A 52 -15.34 1.57 0.70
N THR A 53 -16.35 0.73 0.74
CA THR A 53 -16.93 0.19 1.99
C THR A 53 -16.96 -1.33 1.92
N HIS A 54 -17.20 -1.99 3.04
CA HIS A 54 -17.36 -3.44 3.05
C HIS A 54 -18.38 -3.91 4.07
N GLU A 55 -18.96 -5.08 3.79
CA GLU A 55 -19.77 -5.85 4.71
C GLU A 55 -19.31 -7.32 4.62
N GLY A 56 -18.66 -7.80 5.68
CA GLY A 56 -17.95 -9.07 5.63
C GLY A 56 -16.86 -9.05 4.55
N ASN A 57 -16.93 -9.98 3.60
CA ASN A 57 -16.02 -10.08 2.44
C ASN A 57 -16.56 -9.39 1.18
N SER A 58 -17.77 -8.82 1.23
CA SER A 58 -18.30 -8.04 0.12
C SER A 58 -17.76 -6.62 0.21
N VAL A 59 -17.16 -6.13 -0.87
CA VAL A 59 -16.65 -4.76 -0.98
C VAL A 59 -17.51 -4.00 -1.98
N THR A 60 -17.97 -2.82 -1.58
CA THR A 60 -18.63 -1.87 -2.47
C THR A 60 -17.63 -0.82 -2.90
N CYS A 61 -17.45 -0.69 -4.21
CA CYS A 61 -16.66 0.37 -4.80
C CYS A 61 -17.59 1.38 -5.48
N THR A 62 -17.46 2.65 -5.08
CA THR A 62 -18.14 3.77 -5.73
C THR A 62 -17.10 4.68 -6.35
N THR A 63 -17.31 5.04 -7.61
CA THR A 63 -16.42 5.92 -8.38
C THR A 63 -17.13 7.23 -8.70
N TYR A 64 -16.37 8.31 -8.69
CA TYR A 64 -16.85 9.67 -8.91
C TYR A 64 -16.07 10.33 -10.03
N LEU A 65 -16.76 11.10 -10.86
CA LEU A 65 -16.21 11.99 -11.88
C LEU A 65 -16.37 13.45 -11.44
N ALA A 66 -15.62 14.33 -12.11
CA ALA A 66 -15.60 15.78 -11.86
C ALA A 66 -15.22 16.19 -10.41
N SER A 67 -14.66 15.27 -9.61
CA SER A 67 -14.14 15.54 -8.27
C SER A 67 -13.12 14.49 -7.87
N ALA A 68 -12.07 14.94 -7.21
CA ALA A 68 -11.05 14.11 -6.60
C ALA A 68 -11.38 13.74 -5.14
N ASP A 69 -12.43 14.31 -4.56
CA ASP A 69 -12.74 14.17 -3.13
C ASP A 69 -14.08 13.45 -2.88
N CYS A 70 -14.50 12.58 -3.81
CA CYS A 70 -15.72 11.76 -3.72
C CYS A 70 -17.02 12.56 -3.52
N SER A 71 -17.00 13.85 -3.88
CA SER A 71 -18.14 14.78 -3.82
C SER A 71 -18.76 15.07 -5.19
N GLY A 72 -18.18 14.48 -6.25
CA GLY A 72 -18.55 14.74 -7.63
C GLY A 72 -19.75 13.91 -8.10
N ILE A 73 -19.89 13.79 -9.42
CA ILE A 73 -20.96 13.02 -10.04
C ILE A 73 -20.64 11.53 -9.86
N LEU A 74 -21.56 10.78 -9.25
CA LEU A 74 -21.45 9.33 -9.15
C LEU A 74 -21.41 8.74 -10.56
N SER A 75 -20.32 8.03 -10.87
CA SER A 75 -20.07 7.44 -12.17
C SER A 75 -20.51 5.99 -12.23
N SER A 76 -20.08 5.20 -11.25
CA SER A 76 -20.50 3.82 -11.10
C SER A 76 -20.40 3.40 -9.64
N SER A 77 -21.23 2.44 -9.24
CA SER A 77 -21.14 1.76 -7.96
C SER A 77 -21.40 0.27 -8.18
N PHE A 78 -20.55 -0.58 -7.63
CA PHE A 78 -20.75 -2.01 -7.67
C PHE A 78 -20.29 -2.66 -6.37
N THR A 79 -20.95 -3.75 -6.01
CA THR A 79 -20.59 -4.59 -4.87
C THR A 79 -20.15 -5.95 -5.38
N ALA A 80 -19.05 -6.47 -4.85
CA ALA A 80 -18.52 -7.77 -5.22
C ALA A 80 -17.77 -8.41 -4.05
N ASP A 81 -17.80 -9.74 -3.97
CA ASP A 81 -16.94 -10.50 -3.05
C ASP A 81 -15.47 -10.37 -3.47
N LEU A 82 -14.53 -10.46 -2.52
CA LEU A 82 -13.08 -10.39 -2.80
C LEU A 82 -12.59 -11.36 -3.87
N ASN A 83 -13.29 -12.48 -4.08
CA ASN A 83 -12.91 -13.47 -5.09
C ASN A 83 -13.43 -13.14 -6.50
N ASP A 84 -14.35 -12.20 -6.62
CA ASP A 84 -15.02 -11.84 -7.87
C ASP A 84 -14.04 -11.17 -8.86
N GLY A 85 -14.24 -11.49 -10.15
CA GLY A 85 -13.41 -10.98 -11.23
C GLY A 85 -13.48 -9.45 -11.39
N LYS A 86 -14.60 -8.80 -11.09
CA LYS A 86 -14.78 -7.35 -11.25
C LYS A 86 -13.90 -6.56 -10.29
N ILE A 87 -13.87 -6.94 -9.01
CA ILE A 87 -13.03 -6.24 -8.03
C ILE A 87 -11.55 -6.57 -8.23
N LYS A 88 -11.22 -7.81 -8.61
CA LYS A 88 -9.87 -8.16 -9.03
C LYS A 88 -9.44 -7.40 -10.26
N GLN A 89 -10.32 -7.20 -11.24
CA GLN A 89 -10.01 -6.37 -12.40
C GLN A 89 -9.78 -4.93 -11.95
N LEU A 90 -10.62 -4.34 -11.09
CA LEU A 90 -10.40 -2.96 -10.64
C LEU A 90 -9.04 -2.79 -9.92
N LEU A 91 -8.69 -3.70 -9.02
CA LEU A 91 -7.56 -3.52 -8.09
C LEU A 91 -6.27 -4.21 -8.55
N CYS A 92 -6.36 -5.25 -9.39
CA CYS A 92 -5.23 -6.01 -9.90
C CYS A 92 -4.85 -5.66 -11.36
N SER A 93 -5.60 -4.81 -12.08
CA SER A 93 -5.32 -4.52 -13.51
C SER A 93 -3.97 -3.85 -13.78
N THR A 94 -3.26 -3.39 -12.76
CA THR A 94 -1.88 -2.92 -12.86
C THR A 94 -0.88 -4.04 -13.22
N SER A 95 -1.29 -5.31 -13.16
CA SER A 95 -0.42 -6.49 -13.35
C SER A 95 -0.57 -7.20 -14.71
N GLY A 96 -1.23 -6.57 -15.68
CA GLY A 96 -1.45 -7.18 -16.98
C GLY A 96 -2.45 -8.34 -16.95
N SER A 97 -2.89 -8.77 -18.13
CA SER A 97 -4.08 -9.61 -18.33
C SER A 97 -3.98 -11.06 -17.84
N LYS A 98 -2.93 -11.43 -17.09
CA LYS A 98 -2.69 -12.81 -16.64
C LYS A 98 -2.13 -12.98 -15.22
N GLU A 99 -1.95 -11.91 -14.43
CA GLU A 99 -1.47 -12.04 -13.06
C GLU A 99 -2.56 -11.88 -11.98
N GLN A 100 -2.51 -12.81 -11.03
CA GLN A 100 -3.45 -13.03 -9.96
C GLN A 100 -2.98 -12.26 -8.73
N CYS A 101 -3.42 -11.01 -8.55
CA CYS A 101 -3.29 -10.40 -7.23
C CYS A 101 -4.31 -11.07 -6.27
N SER A 102 -3.91 -11.27 -5.02
CA SER A 102 -4.83 -11.79 -3.99
C SER A 102 -5.42 -10.64 -3.19
N LEU A 103 -6.74 -10.65 -3.02
CA LEU A 103 -7.48 -9.66 -2.24
C LEU A 103 -7.84 -10.25 -0.88
N GLU A 104 -7.50 -9.53 0.20
CA GLU A 104 -7.80 -9.94 1.57
C GLU A 104 -8.17 -8.72 2.42
N ILE A 105 -9.14 -8.86 3.32
CA ILE A 105 -9.43 -7.86 4.34
C ILE A 105 -8.66 -8.22 5.60
N LYS A 106 -7.53 -7.54 5.82
CA LYS A 106 -6.61 -7.82 6.93
C LYS A 106 -5.84 -6.58 7.35
N ARG A 107 -5.08 -6.70 8.44
CA ARG A 107 -4.12 -5.65 8.82
C ARG A 107 -3.05 -5.55 7.74
N ALA A 108 -2.71 -4.32 7.35
CA ALA A 108 -1.63 -4.09 6.41
C ALA A 108 -0.30 -4.72 6.89
N PRO A 109 0.42 -5.43 6.00
CA PRO A 109 1.78 -5.87 6.28
C PRO A 109 2.69 -4.70 6.66
N ARG A 110 3.72 -5.00 7.47
CA ARG A 110 4.82 -4.05 7.67
C ARG A 110 5.56 -3.86 6.35
N HIS A 111 5.81 -2.62 5.99
CA HIS A 111 6.50 -2.22 4.76
C HIS A 111 7.74 -1.39 5.10
N ASN A 112 8.66 -1.26 4.15
CA ASN A 112 9.85 -0.41 4.28
C ASN A 112 9.86 0.72 3.24
N GLY A 113 8.80 0.84 2.43
CA GLY A 113 8.61 2.00 1.57
C GLY A 113 7.32 1.90 0.77
N PHE A 114 7.01 2.99 0.08
CA PHE A 114 5.92 3.03 -0.88
C PHE A 114 6.16 4.10 -1.95
N TYR A 115 5.42 3.99 -3.05
CA TYR A 115 5.24 5.06 -4.01
C TYR A 115 3.76 5.21 -4.40
N SER A 116 3.34 6.42 -4.76
CA SER A 116 1.98 6.66 -5.26
C SER A 116 1.80 6.09 -6.68
N LEU A 117 0.64 5.49 -6.96
CA LEU A 117 0.33 4.95 -8.29
C LEU A 117 -0.18 6.01 -9.27
N PHE A 118 -0.75 7.08 -8.75
CA PHE A 118 -1.30 8.18 -9.53
C PHE A 118 -0.57 9.47 -9.19
N SER A 119 -0.35 10.31 -10.20
CA SER A 119 0.24 11.63 -10.03
C SER A 119 -0.75 12.57 -9.33
N ASP A 120 -0.28 13.21 -8.28
CA ASP A 120 -0.94 14.34 -7.62
C ASP A 120 -0.46 15.68 -8.23
N ASP A 121 -0.53 16.79 -7.49
CA ASP A 121 0.16 18.03 -7.81
C ASP A 121 1.69 17.93 -7.66
N SER A 122 2.41 18.96 -8.12
CA SER A 122 3.87 18.97 -8.13
C SER A 122 4.54 18.91 -6.75
N THR A 123 3.77 19.07 -5.68
CA THR A 123 4.23 19.02 -4.29
C THR A 123 3.68 17.82 -3.51
N CYS A 124 2.88 16.96 -4.16
CA CYS A 124 2.22 15.82 -3.55
C CYS A 124 1.37 16.21 -2.31
N SER A 125 0.66 17.33 -2.38
CA SER A 125 -0.06 17.89 -1.22
C SER A 125 -1.22 17.02 -0.72
N HIS A 126 -1.74 16.14 -1.57
CA HIS A 126 -2.80 15.16 -1.28
C HIS A 126 -2.27 13.73 -1.20
N ARG A 127 -0.96 13.55 -0.93
CA ARG A 127 -0.33 12.22 -0.87
C ARG A 127 -1.11 11.21 -0.04
N ASP A 128 -1.78 11.62 1.04
CA ASP A 128 -2.53 10.73 1.94
C ASP A 128 -3.81 10.18 1.31
N ASN A 129 -4.29 10.79 0.24
CA ASN A 129 -5.46 10.35 -0.53
C ASN A 129 -5.09 9.61 -1.82
N THR A 130 -3.82 9.37 -2.11
CA THR A 130 -3.41 8.61 -3.30
C THR A 130 -3.45 7.11 -3.03
N THR A 131 -3.72 6.33 -4.08
CA THR A 131 -3.45 4.88 -4.04
C THR A 131 -1.94 4.68 -4.09
N ARG A 132 -1.40 3.80 -3.23
CA ARG A 132 0.04 3.58 -3.09
C ARG A 132 0.39 2.11 -3.29
N MET A 133 1.50 1.86 -3.96
CA MET A 133 2.18 0.56 -3.98
C MET A 133 3.19 0.53 -2.84
N TYR A 134 3.02 -0.40 -1.93
CA TYR A 134 3.91 -0.64 -0.80
C TYR A 134 4.86 -1.78 -1.12
N VAL A 135 6.09 -1.68 -0.61
CA VAL A 135 7.11 -2.74 -0.69
C VAL A 135 7.57 -3.14 0.71
N THR A 136 7.95 -4.40 0.86
CA THR A 136 8.55 -4.91 2.10
C THR A 136 10.01 -5.32 1.88
N ASN A 137 10.74 -5.48 2.97
CA ASN A 137 12.11 -5.99 2.95
C ASN A 137 12.18 -7.53 2.87
N LYS A 138 11.07 -8.20 2.55
CA LYS A 138 11.01 -9.66 2.42
C LYS A 138 11.79 -10.11 1.19
N LYS A 139 12.50 -11.23 1.36
CA LYS A 139 13.14 -11.93 0.25
C LYS A 139 12.11 -12.71 -0.54
N TYR A 140 12.25 -12.76 -1.86
CA TYR A 140 11.37 -13.58 -2.69
C TYR A 140 12.07 -14.01 -3.97
N LYS A 141 11.59 -15.09 -4.58
CA LYS A 141 12.11 -15.57 -5.86
C LYS A 141 11.60 -14.67 -6.98
N CYS A 142 12.49 -13.90 -7.59
CA CYS A 142 12.15 -12.91 -8.62
C CYS A 142 12.43 -13.39 -10.06
N ASP A 143 13.28 -14.41 -10.23
CA ASP A 143 13.49 -15.07 -11.51
C ASP A 143 13.47 -16.59 -11.30
N ILE A 144 12.39 -17.23 -11.72
CA ILE A 144 12.20 -18.67 -11.53
C ILE A 144 13.21 -19.47 -12.36
N ILE A 145 13.55 -18.99 -13.56
CA ILE A 145 14.41 -19.68 -14.53
C ILE A 145 15.86 -19.66 -14.05
N LYS A 146 16.32 -18.49 -13.60
CA LYS A 146 17.69 -18.32 -13.10
C LYS A 146 17.85 -18.69 -11.62
N GLY A 147 16.75 -18.87 -10.90
CA GLY A 147 16.76 -19.16 -9.46
C GLY A 147 17.14 -17.95 -8.61
N TYR A 148 16.96 -16.73 -9.12
CA TYR A 148 17.37 -15.52 -8.42
C TYR A 148 16.37 -15.11 -7.35
N TYR A 149 16.93 -14.52 -6.29
CA TYR A 149 16.18 -13.94 -5.19
C TYR A 149 16.37 -12.45 -5.16
N CYS A 150 15.30 -11.73 -4.84
CA CYS A 150 15.31 -10.28 -4.75
C CYS A 150 14.74 -9.79 -3.42
N LYS A 151 15.07 -8.55 -3.08
CA LYS A 151 14.45 -7.79 -1.98
C LYS A 151 14.56 -6.29 -2.24
N TYR A 152 13.70 -5.53 -1.57
CA TYR A 152 13.86 -4.09 -1.42
C TYR A 152 14.65 -3.78 -0.15
N GLU A 153 15.74 -3.01 -0.26
CA GLU A 153 16.57 -2.56 0.87
C GLU A 153 16.69 -1.04 0.83
N GLU A 154 16.44 -0.40 1.97
CA GLU A 154 16.68 1.02 2.15
C GLU A 154 18.14 1.19 2.61
N ASP A 155 18.89 2.05 1.92
CA ASP A 155 20.25 2.44 2.28
C ASP A 155 20.44 3.93 1.98
N ASP A 156 20.95 4.69 2.95
CA ASP A 156 21.20 6.14 2.87
C ASP A 156 20.06 6.97 2.22
N ASN A 157 18.83 6.82 2.73
CA ASN A 157 17.63 7.48 2.17
C ASN A 157 17.38 7.21 0.68
N VAL A 158 17.79 6.03 0.21
CA VAL A 158 17.49 5.54 -1.13
C VAL A 158 16.93 4.12 -1.02
N MET A 159 15.83 3.85 -1.72
CA MET A 159 15.35 2.49 -1.89
C MET A 159 16.09 1.82 -3.05
N PHE A 160 16.63 0.64 -2.79
CA PHE A 160 17.27 -0.22 -3.77
C PHE A 160 16.49 -1.52 -3.97
N PHE A 161 16.59 -2.04 -5.18
CA PHE A 161 16.16 -3.37 -5.56
C PHE A 161 17.40 -4.24 -5.78
N ASP A 162 17.58 -5.20 -4.87
CA ASP A 162 18.77 -6.04 -4.84
C ASP A 162 18.46 -7.42 -5.39
N THR A 163 19.35 -7.94 -6.25
CA THR A 163 19.24 -9.29 -6.82
C THR A 163 20.40 -10.16 -6.37
N TYR A 164 20.12 -11.43 -6.04
CA TYR A 164 21.07 -12.41 -5.52
C TYR A 164 20.93 -13.74 -6.25
N PRO A 165 22.02 -14.53 -6.32
CA PRO A 165 22.01 -15.81 -7.03
C PRO A 165 21.29 -16.93 -6.26
N ASN A 166 21.02 -16.73 -4.97
CA ASN A 166 20.40 -17.72 -4.08
C ASN A 166 19.70 -17.05 -2.89
N ASP A 167 19.00 -17.86 -2.09
CA ASP A 167 18.15 -17.43 -0.98
C ASP A 167 18.92 -17.02 0.29
N LYS A 168 20.24 -17.26 0.35
CA LYS A 168 21.10 -16.84 1.46
C LYS A 168 21.39 -15.34 1.41
N MET A 169 21.34 -14.75 0.21
CA MET A 169 21.45 -13.31 -0.05
C MET A 169 22.66 -12.64 0.62
N LYS A 170 23.83 -13.29 0.53
CA LYS A 170 25.05 -12.67 1.08
C LYS A 170 25.41 -11.43 0.28
N LYS A 171 25.81 -10.35 0.98
CA LYS A 171 26.09 -9.04 0.35
C LYS A 171 27.24 -9.10 -0.66
N ASP A 172 28.24 -9.93 -0.42
CA ASP A 172 29.39 -10.17 -1.31
C ASP A 172 29.02 -10.99 -2.57
N GLU A 173 27.92 -11.74 -2.53
CA GLU A 173 27.39 -12.51 -3.67
C GLU A 173 26.32 -11.73 -4.47
N ARG A 174 26.03 -10.47 -4.11
CA ARG A 174 24.96 -9.66 -4.74
C ARG A 174 25.24 -9.44 -6.23
N ILE A 175 24.26 -9.80 -7.07
CA ILE A 175 24.34 -9.65 -8.53
C ILE A 175 24.12 -8.19 -8.93
N SER A 176 23.12 -7.54 -8.33
CA SER A 176 22.80 -6.14 -8.64
C SER A 176 22.30 -5.39 -7.40
N HIS A 177 22.55 -4.09 -7.42
CA HIS A 177 22.07 -3.12 -6.44
C HIS A 177 21.51 -1.93 -7.21
N THR A 178 20.23 -2.03 -7.59
CA THR A 178 19.63 -1.08 -8.53
C THR A 178 18.82 -0.07 -7.77
N LYS A 179 19.18 1.21 -7.89
CA LYS A 179 18.39 2.30 -7.30
C LYS A 179 16.97 2.26 -7.87
N SER A 180 15.99 2.22 -6.96
CA SER A 180 14.57 2.28 -7.29
C SER A 180 14.04 3.72 -7.15
N TRP A 181 14.25 4.36 -5.99
CA TRP A 181 13.86 5.76 -5.76
C TRP A 181 14.65 6.41 -4.62
N ASN A 182 14.71 7.74 -4.62
CA ASN A 182 15.10 8.50 -3.43
C ASN A 182 13.93 8.51 -2.43
N CYS A 183 14.22 8.48 -1.14
CA CYS A 183 13.21 8.53 -0.09
C CYS A 183 12.73 9.97 0.15
N ASP A 184 11.47 10.10 0.57
CA ASP A 184 10.82 11.36 0.97
C ASP A 184 10.83 12.47 -0.08
N VAL A 185 10.75 12.10 -1.36
CA VAL A 185 10.68 13.04 -2.48
C VAL A 185 9.34 12.97 -3.21
N CYS A 186 8.86 14.12 -3.65
CA CYS A 186 7.80 14.23 -4.65
C CYS A 186 8.43 14.48 -6.01
N GLU A 187 8.37 13.51 -6.91
CA GLU A 187 8.88 13.65 -8.28
C GLU A 187 7.72 13.54 -9.27
N LYS A 188 7.43 14.62 -9.99
CA LYS A 188 6.34 14.69 -10.99
C LYS A 188 4.97 14.26 -10.43
N GLY A 189 4.69 14.66 -9.18
CA GLY A 189 3.45 14.31 -8.48
C GLY A 189 3.38 12.88 -7.96
N ILE A 190 4.47 12.10 -8.05
CA ILE A 190 4.59 10.80 -7.41
C ILE A 190 5.37 10.96 -6.12
N MET A 191 4.71 10.69 -4.99
CA MET A 191 5.37 10.62 -3.69
C MET A 191 6.11 9.28 -3.57
N TYR A 192 7.40 9.34 -3.25
CA TYR A 192 8.24 8.21 -2.89
C TYR A 192 8.65 8.34 -1.43
N GLN A 193 8.51 7.26 -0.66
CA GLN A 193 8.83 7.25 0.76
C GLN A 193 9.51 5.94 1.14
N CYS A 194 10.41 6.02 2.12
CA CYS A 194 11.03 4.87 2.77
C CYS A 194 10.70 4.86 4.26
N GLY A 195 11.00 3.75 4.92
CA GLY A 195 10.58 3.47 6.28
C GLY A 195 9.06 3.25 6.42
N ALA A 196 8.68 2.44 7.41
CA ALA A 196 7.35 2.53 7.98
C ALA A 196 7.37 3.67 9.00
N VAL A 197 6.57 4.72 8.82
CA VAL A 197 6.20 5.58 9.95
C VAL A 197 5.42 4.68 10.91
N SER A 198 6.11 4.17 11.93
CA SER A 198 5.51 3.32 12.94
C SER A 198 4.50 4.17 13.72
N THR A 199 3.22 4.04 13.37
CA THR A 199 2.11 4.72 14.06
C THR A 199 2.13 4.46 15.57
N VAL A 200 2.73 3.35 16.01
CA VAL A 200 2.96 3.02 17.43
C VAL A 200 3.84 4.07 18.13
N ILE A 201 4.87 4.61 17.47
CA ILE A 201 5.75 5.63 18.06
C ILE A 201 4.97 6.94 18.26
N VAL A 202 4.13 7.31 17.30
CA VAL A 202 3.28 8.50 17.40
C VAL A 202 2.25 8.36 18.52
N SER A 203 1.60 7.20 18.64
CA SER A 203 0.62 6.95 19.71
C SER A 203 1.24 6.96 21.11
N VAL A 204 2.45 6.39 21.28
CA VAL A 204 3.15 6.39 22.58
C VAL A 204 3.59 7.80 22.98
N LEU A 205 4.11 8.60 22.03
CA LEU A 205 4.47 10.00 22.28
C LEU A 205 3.25 10.85 22.63
N PHE A 206 2.10 10.61 21.99
CA PHE A 206 0.86 11.32 22.29
C PHE A 206 0.29 10.94 23.67
N ILE A 207 0.37 9.67 24.06
CA ILE A 207 -0.03 9.21 25.39
C ILE A 207 0.88 9.80 26.47
N LEU A 208 2.20 9.84 26.22
CA LEU A 208 3.15 10.47 27.13
C LEU A 208 2.90 11.97 27.26
N ALA A 209 2.59 12.69 26.18
CA ALA A 209 2.29 14.12 26.21
C ALA A 209 0.93 14.47 26.87
N ILE A 210 0.04 13.50 27.08
CA ILE A 210 -1.23 13.68 27.80
C ILE A 210 -1.09 13.27 29.27
N LEU A 211 -0.18 12.35 29.58
CA LEU A 211 0.06 11.83 30.93
C LEU A 211 1.16 12.58 31.70
N PHE A 212 1.93 13.44 31.03
CA PHE A 212 2.94 14.36 31.58
C PHE A 212 2.63 15.80 31.17
#